data_AF-A0A4R3AC75-F1
#
_entry.id   AF-A0A4R3AC75-F1
#
_cell.length_a   1.000
_cell.length_b   1.000
_cell.length_c   1.000
_cell.angle_alpha   90.00
_cell.angle_beta   90.00
_cell.angle_gamma   90.00
#
_symmetry.space_group_name_H-M   'P 1'
#
loop_
_entity.id
_entity.type
_entity.pdbx_description
1 polymer ?
#
loop_
_entity_poly.entity_id
_entity_poly.type
_entity_poly.pdbx_seq_one_letter_code
_entity_poly.pdbx_strand_id
1 'polypeptide(L)'
;MGKFEKGQYVRRTKGSSLHTAAGIHEAGFVGQVSAVEISTCGAELLFTNGQRGIADKYEPWVPKVGDRVTTNMTTRVNIERHWNHHFRRSEGDIINGALVVTSVSEKNTGSNIGLSNKEGRSFFFMPESTLRPADPAPAALTIEAGKFYKTRDGRKVGPIVKAQWGYGPDWLWSVEHPFVASCGKAWRADGTFSTVAGRSDEADLVAEWVDEPASNDNGGIASLIGKSVTVQITKPKFEVGDRVNKTDWQSYSPKGYLVTQITSDRLWLDPGNGMAPVSYKLPDEEFWLVTTKPATTPAIVALIENGQPKPSSTPHVHADEAKAGKEAARLAGVYKGKEFGVFVLTSSAQQAAPVYKHEWQRLAANGNKIGAIKELRAANDLTLKGAKDAVEHWLATAA
;
A
#
# COMPACT_ATOMS: atom_id res chain seq x y z
N MET A 1 -28.16 0.33 -26.65
CA MET A 1 -27.39 1.24 -25.77
C MET A 1 -27.57 0.72 -24.36
N GLY A 2 -26.48 0.46 -23.66
CA GLY A 2 -26.51 -0.16 -22.32
C GLY A 2 -27.21 0.75 -21.32
N LYS A 3 -27.88 0.15 -20.34
CA LYS A 3 -28.68 0.86 -19.31
C LYS A 3 -27.81 1.74 -18.38
N PHE A 4 -26.49 1.54 -18.41
CA PHE A 4 -25.53 2.18 -17.50
C PHE A 4 -24.25 2.61 -18.22
N GLU A 5 -23.55 3.59 -17.64
CA GLU A 5 -22.30 4.12 -18.17
C GLU A 5 -21.11 3.88 -17.23
N LYS A 6 -19.91 3.77 -17.79
CA LYS A 6 -18.67 3.67 -17.00
C LYS A 6 -18.51 4.92 -16.12
N GLY A 7 -18.21 4.72 -14.85
CA GLY A 7 -18.08 5.77 -13.85
C GLY A 7 -19.37 6.09 -13.11
N GLN A 8 -20.53 5.60 -13.58
CA GLN A 8 -21.82 5.78 -12.91
C GLN A 8 -21.86 4.97 -11.60
N TYR A 9 -22.44 5.56 -10.54
CA TYR A 9 -22.75 4.80 -9.33
C TYR A 9 -24.10 4.10 -9.48
N VAL A 10 -24.15 2.84 -9.09
CA VAL A 10 -25.35 2.00 -9.17
C VAL A 10 -25.61 1.34 -7.83
N ARG A 11 -26.89 1.15 -7.50
CA ARG A 11 -27.35 0.39 -6.34
C ARG A 11 -27.88 -0.96 -6.79
N ARG A 12 -27.49 -2.03 -6.11
CA ARG A 12 -28.07 -3.35 -6.32
C ARG A 12 -29.45 -3.44 -5.69
N THR A 13 -30.43 -3.91 -6.44
CA THR A 13 -31.83 -4.00 -5.99
C THR A 13 -32.23 -5.39 -5.52
N LYS A 14 -31.56 -6.47 -5.97
CA LYS A 14 -31.93 -7.85 -5.61
C LYS A 14 -30.81 -8.90 -5.73
N GLY A 15 -30.95 -9.96 -4.93
CA GLY A 15 -30.11 -11.16 -4.88
C GLY A 15 -28.70 -10.94 -4.31
N SER A 16 -28.00 -12.03 -4.00
CA SER A 16 -26.57 -12.03 -3.65
C SER A 16 -25.71 -12.34 -4.88
N SER A 17 -24.51 -11.79 -4.98
CA SER A 17 -23.44 -12.38 -5.80
C SER A 17 -22.23 -12.61 -4.91
N LEU A 18 -21.49 -13.67 -5.26
CA LEU A 18 -20.20 -14.14 -4.75
C LEU A 18 -19.57 -13.35 -3.59
N HIS A 19 -19.19 -14.08 -2.54
CA HIS A 19 -18.33 -13.59 -1.47
C HIS A 19 -17.04 -13.00 -2.05
N THR A 20 -16.71 -11.77 -1.68
CA THR A 20 -15.46 -11.12 -2.06
C THR A 20 -14.64 -10.75 -0.81
N ALA A 21 -13.36 -10.40 -1.01
CA ALA A 21 -12.53 -9.83 0.05
C ALA A 21 -13.06 -8.48 0.60
N ALA A 22 -13.99 -7.82 -0.13
CA ALA A 22 -14.67 -6.60 0.28
C ALA A 22 -16.06 -6.86 0.90
N GLY A 23 -16.45 -8.12 1.10
CA GLY A 23 -17.75 -8.51 1.66
C GLY A 23 -18.74 -9.06 0.63
N ILE A 24 -19.99 -9.21 1.05
CA ILE A 24 -21.09 -9.77 0.26
C ILE A 24 -21.80 -8.63 -0.49
N HIS A 25 -21.92 -8.73 -1.82
CA HIS A 25 -22.63 -7.74 -2.63
C HIS A 25 -24.15 -8.05 -2.63
N GLU A 26 -24.82 -7.79 -1.51
CA GLU A 26 -26.26 -8.03 -1.35
C GLU A 26 -27.13 -6.89 -1.92
N ALA A 27 -28.46 -7.05 -1.83
CA ALA A 27 -29.37 -5.95 -2.11
C ALA A 27 -29.03 -4.75 -1.19
N GLY A 28 -28.94 -3.55 -1.77
CA GLY A 28 -28.47 -2.35 -1.09
C GLY A 28 -26.99 -2.02 -1.34
N PHE A 29 -26.19 -2.95 -1.87
CA PHE A 29 -24.80 -2.66 -2.25
C PHE A 29 -24.73 -1.51 -3.27
N VAL A 30 -23.82 -0.57 -3.05
CA VAL A 30 -23.55 0.56 -3.95
C VAL A 30 -22.12 0.46 -4.48
N GLY A 31 -21.95 0.56 -5.79
CA GLY A 31 -20.64 0.47 -6.42
C GLY A 31 -20.54 1.33 -7.68
N GLN A 32 -19.32 1.62 -8.10
CA GLN A 32 -19.06 2.36 -9.33
C GLN A 32 -18.88 1.40 -10.50
N VAL A 33 -19.56 1.67 -11.62
CA VAL A 33 -19.45 0.89 -12.86
C VAL A 33 -18.05 1.08 -13.46
N SER A 34 -17.23 0.02 -13.45
CA SER A 34 -15.90 0.02 -14.04
C SER A 34 -15.91 -0.41 -15.51
N ALA A 35 -16.87 -1.27 -15.90
CA ALA A 35 -17.08 -1.73 -17.27
C ALA A 35 -18.52 -2.26 -17.45
N VAL A 36 -18.97 -2.28 -18.71
CA VAL A 36 -20.25 -2.88 -19.13
C VAL A 36 -19.93 -3.85 -20.26
N GLU A 37 -20.37 -5.10 -20.14
CA GLU A 37 -20.13 -6.15 -21.14
C GLU A 37 -21.43 -6.87 -21.50
N ILE A 38 -21.48 -7.46 -22.68
CA ILE A 38 -22.58 -8.34 -23.08
C ILE A 38 -22.08 -9.78 -22.98
N SER A 39 -22.73 -10.59 -22.15
CA SER A 39 -22.43 -12.01 -22.04
C SER A 39 -22.72 -12.76 -23.34
N THR A 40 -22.13 -13.94 -23.49
CA THR A 40 -22.38 -14.83 -24.64
C THR A 40 -23.85 -15.27 -24.78
N CYS A 41 -24.66 -15.17 -23.72
CA CYS A 41 -26.10 -15.40 -23.75
C CYS A 41 -26.95 -14.13 -23.91
N GLY A 42 -26.33 -12.99 -24.22
CA GLY A 42 -27.02 -11.72 -24.49
C GLY A 42 -27.41 -10.90 -23.27
N ALA A 43 -27.15 -11.38 -22.04
CA ALA A 43 -27.39 -10.60 -20.82
C ALA A 43 -26.32 -9.52 -20.64
N GLU A 44 -26.74 -8.31 -20.27
CA GLU A 44 -25.85 -7.19 -19.94
C GLU A 44 -25.23 -7.41 -18.54
N LEU A 45 -23.91 -7.30 -18.48
CA LEU A 45 -23.10 -7.47 -17.29
C LEU A 45 -22.52 -6.13 -16.88
N LEU A 46 -22.59 -5.86 -15.58
CA LEU A 46 -21.94 -4.71 -14.96
C LEU A 46 -20.75 -5.19 -14.15
N PHE A 47 -19.64 -4.50 -14.30
CA PHE A 47 -18.52 -4.62 -13.37
C PHE A 47 -18.61 -3.47 -12.40
N THR A 48 -18.81 -3.75 -11.12
CA THR A 48 -18.85 -2.76 -10.04
C THR A 48 -17.69 -3.01 -9.09
N ASN A 49 -16.82 -2.01 -8.91
CA ASN A 49 -15.58 -2.15 -8.14
C ASN A 49 -14.76 -3.40 -8.55
N GLY A 50 -14.68 -3.67 -9.86
CA GLY A 50 -13.97 -4.83 -10.42
C GLY A 50 -14.74 -6.16 -10.37
N GLN A 51 -15.98 -6.19 -9.87
CA GLN A 51 -16.76 -7.41 -9.68
C GLN A 51 -17.96 -7.51 -10.62
N ARG A 52 -18.14 -8.68 -11.22
CA ARG A 52 -19.17 -8.96 -12.23
C ARG A 52 -20.56 -9.16 -11.61
N GLY A 53 -21.57 -8.48 -12.14
CA GLY A 53 -22.98 -8.61 -11.81
C GLY A 53 -23.89 -8.50 -13.05
N ILE A 54 -25.17 -8.85 -12.91
CA ILE A 54 -26.17 -8.75 -13.99
C ILE A 54 -26.85 -7.38 -13.92
N ALA A 55 -26.87 -6.62 -15.02
CA ALA A 55 -27.34 -5.24 -15.06
C ALA A 55 -28.78 -5.05 -14.55
N ASP A 56 -29.68 -6.01 -14.80
CA ASP A 56 -31.08 -5.98 -14.35
C ASP A 56 -31.26 -6.04 -12.83
N LYS A 57 -30.20 -6.37 -12.10
CA LYS A 57 -30.19 -6.35 -10.63
C LYS A 57 -29.69 -5.03 -10.06
N TYR A 58 -29.45 -4.02 -10.91
CA TYR A 58 -28.99 -2.70 -10.51
C TYR A 58 -29.94 -1.60 -10.97
N GLU A 59 -29.91 -0.49 -10.23
CA GLU A 59 -30.55 0.79 -10.55
C GLU A 59 -29.50 1.92 -10.43
N PRO A 60 -29.68 3.05 -11.12
CA PRO A 60 -28.87 4.23 -10.87
C PRO A 60 -28.89 4.58 -9.38
N TRP A 61 -27.73 4.86 -8.79
CA TRP A 61 -27.70 5.24 -7.38
C TRP A 61 -28.29 6.62 -7.18
N VAL A 62 -29.27 6.69 -6.30
CA VAL A 62 -29.85 7.92 -5.72
C VAL A 62 -29.65 7.81 -4.21
N PRO A 63 -29.23 8.89 -3.51
CA PRO A 63 -29.08 8.88 -2.06
C PRO A 63 -30.40 8.54 -1.36
N LYS A 64 -30.38 7.62 -0.41
CA LYS A 64 -31.51 7.25 0.46
C LYS A 64 -31.16 7.50 1.92
N VAL A 65 -32.16 7.70 2.77
CA VAL A 65 -31.96 7.86 4.23
C VAL A 65 -31.18 6.67 4.76
N GLY A 66 -30.15 6.94 5.57
CA GLY A 66 -29.20 5.95 6.09
C GLY A 66 -27.95 5.73 5.22
N ASP A 67 -27.96 6.13 3.94
CA ASP A 67 -26.76 6.06 3.12
C ASP A 67 -25.67 6.98 3.68
N ARG A 68 -24.42 6.55 3.54
CA ARG A 68 -23.26 7.42 3.77
C ARG A 68 -22.80 8.04 2.45
N VAL A 69 -22.54 9.34 2.47
CA VAL A 69 -22.18 10.11 1.28
C VAL A 69 -20.97 11.01 1.52
N THR A 70 -20.27 11.30 0.43
CA THR A 70 -19.22 12.32 0.37
C THR A 70 -19.54 13.31 -0.76
N THR A 71 -18.81 14.42 -0.84
CA THR A 71 -18.96 15.36 -1.97
C THR A 71 -18.18 14.90 -3.20
N ASN A 72 -18.72 15.21 -4.36
CA ASN A 72 -17.95 15.20 -5.60
C ASN A 72 -16.85 16.30 -5.57
N MET A 73 -15.72 16.05 -6.26
CA MET A 73 -14.59 16.99 -6.38
C MET A 73 -14.96 18.32 -7.07
N THR A 74 -16.10 18.39 -7.75
CA THR A 74 -16.60 19.58 -8.45
C THR A 74 -17.35 20.55 -7.55
N THR A 75 -17.59 20.21 -6.28
CA THR A 75 -18.33 21.05 -5.35
C THR A 75 -17.43 22.15 -4.78
N ARG A 76 -17.95 23.38 -4.66
CA ARG A 76 -17.24 24.50 -4.01
C ARG A 76 -17.17 24.35 -2.48
N VAL A 77 -17.92 23.40 -1.91
CA VAL A 77 -18.03 23.19 -0.47
C VAL A 77 -17.30 21.91 -0.11
N ASN A 78 -16.16 22.05 0.57
CA ASN A 78 -15.53 20.92 1.24
C ASN A 78 -16.38 20.58 2.49
N ILE A 79 -17.19 19.53 2.41
CA ILE A 79 -18.10 19.12 3.50
C ILE A 79 -17.38 18.85 4.81
N GLU A 80 -16.18 18.26 4.75
CA GLU A 80 -15.41 17.95 5.95
C GLU A 80 -15.00 19.23 6.67
N ARG A 81 -14.43 20.18 5.92
CA ARG A 81 -14.05 21.49 6.45
C ARG A 81 -15.27 22.26 6.96
N HIS A 82 -16.36 22.28 6.19
CA HIS A 82 -17.56 23.02 6.54
C HIS A 82 -18.21 22.46 7.81
N TRP A 83 -18.34 21.14 7.90
CA TRP A 83 -18.87 20.47 9.08
C TRP A 83 -18.01 20.70 10.31
N ASN A 84 -16.69 20.48 10.18
CA ASN A 84 -15.77 20.62 11.29
C ASN A 84 -15.72 22.07 11.81
N HIS A 85 -16.00 23.06 10.95
CA HIS A 85 -16.07 24.45 11.33
C HIS A 85 -17.41 24.85 11.99
N HIS A 86 -18.55 24.39 11.47
CA HIS A 86 -19.87 24.89 11.89
C HIS A 86 -20.67 23.96 12.82
N PHE A 87 -20.52 22.64 12.69
CA PHE A 87 -21.43 21.67 13.32
C PHE A 87 -20.74 20.69 14.29
N ARG A 88 -19.41 20.63 14.28
CA ARG A 88 -18.60 19.76 15.16
C ARG A 88 -18.99 19.83 16.63
N ARG A 89 -19.22 21.05 17.15
CA ARG A 89 -19.51 21.26 18.57
C ARG A 89 -20.82 20.61 19.02
N SER A 90 -21.81 20.47 18.13
CA SER A 90 -23.12 19.90 18.45
C SER A 90 -23.25 18.43 18.05
N GLU A 91 -22.59 18.01 16.96
CA GLU A 91 -22.83 16.70 16.34
C GLU A 91 -21.60 15.77 16.29
N GLY A 92 -20.47 16.25 16.78
CA GLY A 92 -19.20 15.51 16.79
C GLY A 92 -18.48 15.52 15.43
N ASP A 93 -17.38 14.79 15.39
CA ASP A 93 -16.48 14.70 14.25
C ASP A 93 -17.06 13.81 13.16
N ILE A 94 -16.82 14.17 11.89
CA ILE A 94 -17.19 13.32 10.75
C ILE A 94 -16.49 11.97 10.87
N ILE A 95 -17.27 10.91 10.80
CA ILE A 95 -16.77 9.54 10.82
C ILE A 95 -16.41 9.13 9.38
N ASN A 96 -15.14 8.78 9.15
CA ASN A 96 -14.63 8.27 7.86
C ASN A 96 -14.83 9.23 6.66
N GLY A 97 -14.76 10.54 6.89
CA GLY A 97 -14.91 11.55 5.83
C GLY A 97 -16.31 11.60 5.18
N ALA A 98 -17.30 10.92 5.77
CA ALA A 98 -18.63 10.75 5.20
C ALA A 98 -19.74 11.17 6.18
N LEU A 99 -20.84 11.67 5.61
CA LEU A 99 -22.03 12.08 6.35
C LEU A 99 -23.19 11.16 6.01
N VAL A 100 -24.08 10.96 6.96
CA VAL A 100 -25.29 10.15 6.82
C VAL A 100 -26.39 11.00 6.20
N VAL A 101 -27.09 10.44 5.22
CA VAL A 101 -28.33 11.01 4.69
C VAL A 101 -29.43 10.85 5.73
N THR A 102 -29.93 11.95 6.27
CA THR A 102 -30.98 11.96 7.29
C THR A 102 -32.36 12.28 6.72
N SER A 103 -32.42 12.95 5.57
CA SER A 103 -33.69 13.22 4.89
C SER A 103 -33.48 13.42 3.39
N VAL A 104 -34.44 13.02 2.57
CA VAL A 104 -34.49 13.36 1.15
C VAL A 104 -35.75 14.20 0.95
N SER A 105 -35.59 15.43 0.47
CA SER A 105 -36.71 16.33 0.19
C SER A 105 -36.69 16.74 -1.28
N GLU A 106 -37.77 16.49 -1.99
CA GLU A 106 -37.94 16.99 -3.35
C GLU A 106 -38.26 18.49 -3.31
N LYS A 107 -37.54 19.27 -4.10
CA LYS A 107 -37.86 20.68 -4.35
C LYS A 107 -37.98 20.91 -5.85
N ASN A 108 -38.65 21.99 -6.23
CA ASN A 108 -38.84 22.39 -7.64
C ASN A 108 -37.51 22.58 -8.41
N THR A 109 -36.37 22.70 -7.71
CA THR A 109 -35.03 22.86 -8.28
C THR A 109 -34.15 21.60 -8.18
N GLY A 110 -34.74 20.45 -7.83
CA GLY A 110 -34.05 19.17 -7.61
C GLY A 110 -34.14 18.66 -6.17
N SER A 111 -33.73 17.40 -5.97
CA SER A 111 -33.68 16.76 -4.65
C SER A 111 -32.64 17.43 -3.76
N ASN A 112 -33.07 17.91 -2.59
CA ASN A 112 -32.20 18.35 -1.50
C ASN A 112 -32.03 17.21 -0.50
N ILE A 113 -30.78 16.87 -0.24
CA ILE A 113 -30.37 15.80 0.66
C ILE A 113 -29.94 16.44 1.98
N GLY A 114 -30.67 16.14 3.05
CA GLY A 114 -30.31 16.52 4.40
C GLY A 114 -29.26 15.58 4.95
N LEU A 115 -28.22 16.17 5.54
CA LEU A 115 -27.01 15.47 5.95
C LEU A 115 -26.68 15.75 7.42
N SER A 116 -26.14 14.73 8.08
CA SER A 116 -25.64 14.80 9.44
C SER A 116 -24.56 13.76 9.72
N ASN A 117 -23.86 13.88 10.84
CA ASN A 117 -22.93 12.85 11.31
C ASN A 117 -23.64 11.65 11.96
N LYS A 118 -24.89 11.84 12.40
CA LYS A 118 -25.72 10.82 13.03
C LYS A 118 -27.08 10.74 12.34
N GLU A 119 -27.73 9.58 12.46
CA GLU A 119 -29.12 9.43 12.03
C GLU A 119 -30.06 10.35 12.82
N GLY A 120 -31.17 10.75 12.19
CA GLY A 120 -32.24 11.52 12.85
C GLY A 120 -32.46 12.91 12.26
N ARG A 121 -31.58 13.87 12.56
CA ARG A 121 -31.79 15.29 12.19
C ARG A 121 -30.80 15.78 11.15
N SER A 122 -31.30 16.47 10.13
CA SER A 122 -30.51 17.16 9.10
C SER A 122 -29.99 18.50 9.62
N PHE A 123 -28.68 18.77 9.47
CA PHE A 123 -28.05 20.03 9.90
C PHE A 123 -27.62 20.91 8.75
N PHE A 124 -27.31 20.30 7.60
CA PHE A 124 -27.09 21.02 6.36
C PHE A 124 -27.68 20.23 5.20
N PHE A 125 -27.95 20.92 4.10
CA PHE A 125 -28.60 20.35 2.93
C PHE A 125 -27.73 20.58 1.70
N MET A 126 -27.65 19.57 0.84
CA MET A 126 -26.93 19.66 -0.43
C MET A 126 -27.80 19.13 -1.58
N PRO A 127 -27.63 19.65 -2.82
CA PRO A 127 -28.26 19.05 -3.99
C PRO A 127 -27.74 17.63 -4.21
N GLU A 128 -28.61 16.70 -4.60
CA GLU A 128 -28.24 15.32 -4.93
C GLU A 128 -27.04 15.23 -5.88
N SER A 129 -27.00 16.08 -6.91
CA SER A 129 -25.94 16.12 -7.93
C SER A 129 -24.53 16.45 -7.39
N THR A 130 -24.43 16.93 -6.16
CA THR A 130 -23.17 17.27 -5.50
C THR A 130 -22.61 16.13 -4.66
N LEU A 131 -23.36 15.05 -4.49
CA LEU A 131 -23.03 13.94 -3.62
C LEU A 131 -22.64 12.70 -4.42
N ARG A 132 -21.84 11.86 -3.79
CA ARG A 132 -21.53 10.50 -4.23
C ARG A 132 -21.60 9.55 -3.03
N PRO A 133 -21.78 8.24 -3.24
CA PRO A 133 -21.67 7.27 -2.16
C PRO A 133 -20.32 7.42 -1.48
N ALA A 134 -20.30 7.28 -0.16
CA ALA A 134 -19.05 7.05 0.54
C ALA A 134 -18.51 5.68 0.15
N ASP A 135 -17.18 5.57 0.02
CA ASP A 135 -16.55 4.26 -0.09
C ASP A 135 -17.00 3.41 1.12
N PRO A 136 -17.29 2.12 0.93
CA PRO A 136 -17.71 1.25 2.02
C PRO A 136 -16.71 1.42 3.15
N ALA A 137 -17.23 1.81 4.33
CA ALA A 137 -16.41 1.91 5.51
C ALA A 137 -15.67 0.57 5.66
N PRO A 138 -14.34 0.57 5.88
CA PRO A 138 -13.63 -0.67 6.14
C PRO A 138 -14.39 -1.41 7.25
N ALA A 139 -14.64 -2.70 7.03
CA ALA A 139 -15.38 -3.54 7.97
C ALA A 139 -14.89 -3.25 9.40
N ALA A 140 -15.82 -3.07 10.34
CA ALA A 140 -15.48 -2.72 11.72
C ALA A 140 -14.37 -3.66 12.20
N LEU A 141 -13.20 -3.08 12.46
CA LEU A 141 -12.01 -3.86 12.75
C LEU A 141 -12.24 -4.64 14.04
N THR A 142 -12.29 -5.96 13.93
CA THR A 142 -12.32 -6.83 15.12
C THR A 142 -10.89 -7.09 15.54
N ILE A 143 -10.52 -6.57 16.71
CA ILE A 143 -9.18 -6.74 17.25
C ILE A 143 -9.11 -8.02 18.08
N GLU A 144 -8.06 -8.80 17.86
CA GLU A 144 -7.79 -10.06 18.54
C GLU A 144 -6.36 -10.04 19.09
N ALA A 145 -6.18 -10.67 20.26
CA ALA A 145 -4.85 -10.80 20.85
C ALA A 145 -3.95 -11.68 19.96
N GLY A 146 -2.66 -11.34 19.89
CA GLY A 146 -1.65 -12.05 19.11
C GLY A 146 -1.57 -11.64 17.64
N LYS A 147 -2.53 -10.87 17.12
CA LYS A 147 -2.55 -10.41 15.73
C LYS A 147 -1.80 -9.09 15.53
N PHE A 148 -1.45 -8.83 14.28
CA PHE A 148 -0.85 -7.57 13.82
C PHE A 148 -1.88 -6.76 13.04
N TYR A 149 -1.77 -5.45 13.12
CA TYR A 149 -2.69 -4.50 12.53
C TYR A 149 -1.91 -3.36 11.86
N LYS A 150 -2.58 -2.69 10.92
CA LYS A 150 -2.08 -1.52 10.24
C LYS A 150 -2.72 -0.27 10.83
N THR A 151 -1.91 0.72 11.20
CA THR A 151 -2.39 2.04 11.61
C THR A 151 -2.81 2.87 10.40
N ARG A 152 -3.56 3.95 10.64
CA ARG A 152 -3.99 4.90 9.61
C ARG A 152 -2.81 5.53 8.85
N ASP A 153 -1.70 5.79 9.53
CA ASP A 153 -0.44 6.27 8.92
C ASP A 153 0.43 5.16 8.29
N GLY A 154 -0.02 3.90 8.33
CA GLY A 154 0.57 2.78 7.62
C GLY A 154 1.60 1.94 8.39
N ARG A 155 1.84 2.20 9.68
CA ARG A 155 2.73 1.39 10.54
C ARG A 155 2.11 0.03 10.87
N LYS A 156 2.96 -1.00 10.99
CA LYS A 156 2.60 -2.32 11.53
C LYS A 156 2.61 -2.24 13.06
N VAL A 157 1.53 -2.69 13.70
CA VAL A 157 1.33 -2.68 15.15
C VAL A 157 0.94 -4.06 15.63
N GLY A 158 1.69 -4.60 16.58
CA GLY A 158 1.41 -5.88 17.20
C GLY A 158 2.70 -6.63 17.59
N PRO A 159 2.57 -7.82 18.20
CA PRO A 159 1.32 -8.51 18.49
C PRO A 159 0.47 -7.72 19.50
N ILE A 160 -0.81 -7.48 19.17
CA ILE A 160 -1.73 -6.80 20.08
C ILE A 160 -1.98 -7.72 21.28
N VAL A 161 -1.98 -7.15 22.47
CA VAL A 161 -2.36 -7.83 23.72
C VAL A 161 -3.56 -7.15 24.34
N LYS A 162 -4.27 -7.85 25.23
CA LYS A 162 -5.27 -7.18 26.08
C LYS A 162 -4.53 -6.22 27.01
N ALA A 163 -4.97 -4.97 27.06
CA ALA A 163 -4.40 -3.99 27.97
C ALA A 163 -4.58 -4.48 29.41
N GLN A 164 -3.46 -4.64 30.12
CA GLN A 164 -3.48 -4.89 31.55
C GLN A 164 -3.46 -3.53 32.25
N TRP A 165 -4.48 -3.29 33.09
CA TRP A 165 -4.62 -2.20 34.08
C TRP A 165 -3.88 -0.88 33.79
N GLY A 166 -4.62 0.20 33.50
CA GLY A 166 -4.04 1.56 33.53
C GLY A 166 -4.63 2.57 32.55
N TYR A 167 -5.38 2.15 31.54
CA TYR A 167 -5.89 3.04 30.48
C TYR A 167 -7.40 3.31 30.55
N GLY A 168 -8.14 2.64 31.45
CA GLY A 168 -9.59 2.76 31.60
C GLY A 168 -10.37 1.63 30.92
N PRO A 169 -11.68 1.49 31.19
CA PRO A 169 -12.49 0.34 30.74
C PRO A 169 -12.67 0.28 29.23
N ASP A 170 -12.56 1.40 28.53
CA ASP A 170 -12.77 1.49 27.08
C ASP A 170 -11.53 1.08 26.26
N TRP A 171 -10.36 0.99 26.88
CA TRP A 171 -9.05 0.83 26.24
C TRP A 171 -8.55 -0.60 26.39
N LEU A 172 -9.19 -1.50 25.65
CA LEU A 172 -9.07 -2.95 25.83
C LEU A 172 -7.78 -3.55 25.25
N TRP A 173 -7.13 -2.85 24.32
CA TRP A 173 -6.04 -3.39 23.52
C TRP A 173 -4.78 -2.56 23.68
N SER A 174 -3.61 -3.20 23.67
CA SER A 174 -2.32 -2.54 23.78
C SER A 174 -1.22 -3.35 23.07
N VAL A 175 0.02 -2.88 23.14
CA VAL A 175 1.21 -3.61 22.74
C VAL A 175 2.21 -3.61 23.89
N GLU A 176 2.95 -4.70 24.07
CA GLU A 176 3.96 -4.78 25.13
C GLU A 176 5.18 -3.93 24.79
N HIS A 177 5.54 -3.88 23.51
CA HIS A 177 6.62 -3.04 23.02
C HIS A 177 6.28 -1.53 23.16
N PRO A 178 7.29 -0.65 23.24
CA PRO A 178 7.06 0.78 23.13
C PRO A 178 6.35 1.11 21.81
N PHE A 179 5.35 2.00 21.87
CA PHE A 179 4.64 2.52 20.71
C PHE A 179 4.46 4.01 20.91
N VAL A 180 4.95 4.81 19.97
CA VAL A 180 4.94 6.27 20.06
C VAL A 180 3.75 6.80 19.26
N ALA A 181 2.80 7.38 19.99
CA ALA A 181 1.68 8.11 19.45
C ALA A 181 1.14 9.10 20.50
N SER A 182 0.21 9.95 20.09
CA SER A 182 -0.31 11.09 20.87
C SER A 182 -0.82 10.74 22.27
N CYS A 183 -1.32 9.52 22.47
CA CYS A 183 -2.08 9.09 23.65
C CYS A 183 -1.50 7.84 24.35
N GLY A 184 -0.28 7.42 23.99
CA GLY A 184 0.36 6.22 24.54
C GLY A 184 0.33 5.01 23.61
N LYS A 185 -0.15 3.87 24.10
CA LYS A 185 -0.11 2.58 23.37
C LYS A 185 -1.35 1.72 23.59
N ALA A 186 -2.51 2.35 23.72
CA ALA A 186 -3.76 1.66 23.97
C ALA A 186 -4.78 1.99 22.90
N TRP A 187 -5.65 1.03 22.57
CA TRP A 187 -6.72 1.15 21.60
C TRP A 187 -8.03 0.66 22.19
N ARG A 188 -9.13 1.25 21.72
CA ARG A 188 -10.47 0.77 22.04
C ARG A 188 -10.82 -0.48 21.22
N ALA A 189 -11.95 -1.10 21.55
CA ALA A 189 -12.46 -2.30 20.86
C ALA A 189 -12.59 -2.13 19.34
N ASP A 190 -12.85 -0.90 18.88
CA ASP A 190 -13.05 -0.53 17.47
C ASP A 190 -11.75 -0.07 16.77
N GLY A 191 -10.61 -0.12 17.45
CA GLY A 191 -9.31 0.31 16.92
C GLY A 191 -9.02 1.79 16.99
N THR A 192 -9.90 2.60 17.59
CA THR A 192 -9.62 4.03 17.79
C THR A 192 -8.57 4.27 18.87
N PHE A 193 -7.72 5.28 18.63
CA PHE A 193 -6.57 5.61 19.47
C PHE A 193 -6.68 6.95 20.20
N SER A 194 -7.60 7.83 19.78
CA SER A 194 -7.76 9.18 20.36
C SER A 194 -8.43 9.16 21.74
N THR A 195 -7.91 9.96 22.69
CA THR A 195 -8.58 10.22 23.98
C THR A 195 -9.88 11.01 23.82
N VAL A 196 -10.05 11.71 22.70
CA VAL A 196 -11.26 12.43 22.33
C VAL A 196 -12.13 11.52 21.47
N ALA A 197 -13.27 11.10 22.01
CA ALA A 197 -14.22 10.25 21.30
C ALA A 197 -14.61 10.85 19.94
N GLY A 198 -14.51 10.04 18.88
CA GLY A 198 -14.85 10.43 17.50
C GLY A 198 -13.74 11.14 16.72
N ARG A 199 -12.64 11.54 17.36
CA ARG A 199 -11.49 12.13 16.66
C ARG A 199 -10.64 11.02 16.06
N SER A 200 -10.39 11.10 14.75
CA SER A 200 -9.41 10.24 14.09
C SER A 200 -7.98 10.60 14.53
N ASP A 201 -7.17 9.56 14.71
CA ASP A 201 -5.74 9.69 15.01
C ASP A 201 -4.93 8.87 13.98
N GLU A 202 -3.69 9.30 13.74
CA GLU A 202 -2.75 8.59 12.85
C GLU A 202 -2.45 7.18 13.34
N ALA A 203 -2.57 6.95 14.65
CA ALA A 203 -2.41 5.65 15.29
C ALA A 203 -3.68 4.80 15.37
N ASP A 204 -4.82 5.23 14.81
CA ASP A 204 -6.01 4.38 14.70
C ASP A 204 -5.68 3.10 13.91
N LEU A 205 -6.12 1.94 14.39
CA LEU A 205 -6.01 0.68 13.63
C LEU A 205 -7.10 0.65 12.57
N VAL A 206 -6.71 0.41 11.31
CA VAL A 206 -7.61 0.49 10.14
C VAL A 206 -7.77 -0.83 9.39
N ALA A 207 -6.88 -1.80 9.60
CA ALA A 207 -6.95 -3.13 8.98
C ALA A 207 -6.10 -4.16 9.75
N GLU A 208 -6.44 -5.44 9.65
CA GLU A 208 -5.52 -6.54 10.02
C GLU A 208 -4.32 -6.54 9.07
N TRP A 209 -3.11 -6.68 9.62
CA TRP A 209 -1.89 -6.79 8.84
C TRP A 209 -1.72 -8.25 8.39
N VAL A 210 -2.02 -8.51 7.12
CA VAL A 210 -1.72 -9.78 6.47
C VAL A 210 -0.34 -9.67 5.83
N ASP A 211 0.62 -10.46 6.29
CA ASP A 211 1.90 -10.57 5.59
C ASP A 211 1.64 -11.15 4.19
N GLU A 212 2.16 -10.50 3.14
CA GLU A 212 2.12 -11.05 1.78
C GLU A 212 2.66 -12.48 1.82
N PRO A 213 2.05 -13.45 1.09
CA PRO A 213 2.56 -14.80 1.10
C PRO A 213 4.02 -14.75 0.68
N ALA A 214 4.90 -15.12 1.61
CA ALA A 214 6.31 -15.27 1.32
C ALA A 214 6.42 -16.12 0.05
N SER A 215 7.21 -15.68 -0.92
CA SER A 215 7.66 -16.58 -1.98
C SER A 215 8.24 -17.81 -1.28
N ASN A 216 7.61 -18.95 -1.48
CA ASN A 216 7.94 -20.21 -0.81
C ASN A 216 9.26 -20.76 -1.37
N ASP A 217 10.39 -20.12 -1.11
CA ASP A 217 11.72 -20.64 -1.41
C ASP A 217 12.21 -21.52 -0.24
N ASN A 218 11.38 -22.46 0.20
CA ASN A 218 11.77 -23.47 1.20
C ASN A 218 12.50 -24.68 0.58
N GLY A 219 13.21 -24.48 -0.54
CA GLY A 219 14.02 -25.51 -1.19
C GLY A 219 15.42 -25.74 -0.58
N GLY A 220 15.82 -24.98 0.45
CA GLY A 220 17.22 -24.95 0.90
C GLY A 220 17.62 -25.88 2.05
N ILE A 221 16.66 -26.41 2.82
CA ILE A 221 16.98 -27.02 4.13
C ILE A 221 17.62 -28.41 3.99
N ALA A 222 17.34 -29.13 2.90
CA ALA A 222 17.92 -30.46 2.65
C ALA A 222 19.43 -30.43 2.27
N SER A 223 20.01 -29.26 1.99
CA SER A 223 21.39 -29.11 1.48
C SER A 223 22.44 -28.82 2.59
N LEU A 224 22.03 -28.78 3.86
CA LEU A 224 22.87 -28.31 4.98
C LEU A 224 23.34 -29.39 5.96
N ILE A 225 23.05 -30.67 5.70
CA ILE A 225 23.63 -31.75 6.50
C ILE A 225 25.13 -31.84 6.20
N GLY A 226 25.98 -31.48 7.17
CA GLY A 226 27.44 -31.69 7.13
C GLY A 226 28.31 -30.46 6.82
N LYS A 227 27.76 -29.23 6.81
CA LYS A 227 28.56 -28.00 6.64
C LYS A 227 28.67 -27.23 7.96
N SER A 228 29.88 -26.82 8.31
CA SER A 228 30.20 -25.99 9.47
C SER A 228 29.41 -24.68 9.41
N VAL A 229 28.56 -24.45 10.41
CA VAL A 229 27.76 -23.24 10.57
C VAL A 229 28.62 -22.16 11.20
N THR A 230 29.03 -21.17 10.41
CA THR A 230 29.50 -19.89 10.97
C THR A 230 28.29 -19.17 11.53
N VAL A 231 28.27 -18.94 12.85
CA VAL A 231 27.23 -18.16 13.52
C VAL A 231 27.18 -16.78 12.87
N GLN A 232 26.13 -16.52 12.08
CA GLN A 232 25.83 -15.19 11.56
C GLN A 232 25.42 -14.34 12.76
N ILE A 233 26.32 -13.49 13.24
CA ILE A 233 25.99 -12.44 14.21
C ILE A 233 24.87 -11.62 13.56
N THR A 234 23.74 -11.55 14.25
CA THR A 234 22.51 -10.90 13.82
C THR A 234 22.84 -9.52 13.26
N LYS A 235 22.63 -9.33 11.95
CA LYS A 235 22.80 -8.03 11.29
C LYS A 235 22.03 -6.98 12.11
N PRO A 236 22.64 -5.82 12.45
CA PRO A 236 21.93 -4.75 13.16
C PRO A 236 20.65 -4.36 12.43
N LYS A 237 19.59 -4.01 13.18
CA LYS A 237 18.26 -3.66 12.63
C LYS A 237 18.22 -2.30 11.89
N PHE A 238 19.38 -1.68 11.70
CA PHE A 238 19.58 -0.35 11.12
C PHE A 238 20.81 -0.36 10.20
N GLU A 239 20.84 0.56 9.24
CA GLU A 239 21.88 0.70 8.24
C GLU A 239 22.56 2.08 8.31
N VAL A 240 23.74 2.22 7.69
CA VAL A 240 24.41 3.53 7.60
C VAL A 240 23.51 4.51 6.85
N GLY A 241 23.26 5.67 7.46
CA GLY A 241 22.33 6.70 6.98
C GLY A 241 20.98 6.72 7.70
N ASP A 242 20.65 5.69 8.48
CA ASP A 242 19.49 5.71 9.37
C ASP A 242 19.71 6.69 10.52
N ARG A 243 18.60 7.16 11.12
CA ARG A 243 18.63 7.91 12.38
C ARG A 243 18.11 7.02 13.48
N VAL A 244 18.93 6.81 14.52
CA VAL A 244 18.58 5.95 15.67
C VAL A 244 18.58 6.76 16.96
N ASN A 245 17.97 6.21 18.00
CA ASN A 245 17.96 6.78 19.34
C ASN A 245 17.96 5.68 20.40
N LYS A 246 18.24 6.04 21.65
CA LYS A 246 18.42 5.12 22.79
C LYS A 246 17.68 5.61 24.03
N THR A 247 17.15 4.69 24.86
CA THR A 247 16.12 4.99 25.89
C THR A 247 16.75 5.70 27.09
N ASP A 248 18.01 5.43 27.34
CA ASP A 248 18.80 5.93 28.46
C ASP A 248 19.39 7.34 28.21
N TRP A 249 19.22 7.92 27.02
CA TRP A 249 19.73 9.26 26.72
C TRP A 249 18.84 10.35 27.32
N GLN A 250 19.37 11.04 28.34
CA GLN A 250 18.71 12.13 29.06
C GLN A 250 18.29 13.32 28.16
N SER A 251 18.92 13.46 26.99
CA SER A 251 18.59 14.50 26.01
C SER A 251 18.08 13.86 24.73
N TYR A 252 16.77 13.66 24.66
CA TYR A 252 16.10 13.18 23.45
C TYR A 252 16.34 14.16 22.29
N SER A 253 16.97 13.69 21.22
CA SER A 253 16.98 14.40 19.94
C SER A 253 15.78 13.95 19.10
N PRO A 254 14.77 14.82 18.83
CA PRO A 254 13.65 14.49 17.96
C PRO A 254 14.06 14.11 16.54
N LYS A 255 15.26 14.53 16.12
CA LYS A 255 15.84 14.18 14.82
C LYS A 255 16.62 12.85 14.86
N GLY A 256 16.81 12.22 16.02
CA GLY A 256 17.69 11.08 16.19
C GLY A 256 19.15 11.38 15.85
N TYR A 257 20.01 10.38 16.04
CA TYR A 257 21.44 10.43 15.79
C TYR A 257 21.74 9.67 14.52
N LEU A 258 22.49 10.28 13.61
CA LEU A 258 22.75 9.70 12.29
C LEU A 258 23.76 8.55 12.43
N VAL A 259 23.40 7.37 11.94
CA VAL A 259 24.32 6.24 11.84
C VAL A 259 25.32 6.54 10.73
N THR A 260 26.59 6.74 11.10
CA THR A 260 27.66 7.06 10.15
C THR A 260 28.50 5.86 9.77
N GLN A 261 28.61 4.87 10.67
CA GLN A 261 29.38 3.65 10.42
C GLN A 261 28.86 2.51 11.28
N ILE A 262 28.87 1.31 10.70
CA ILE A 262 28.58 0.05 11.40
C ILE A 262 29.75 -0.90 11.15
N THR A 263 30.24 -1.52 12.21
CA THR A 263 31.27 -2.57 12.18
C THR A 263 30.71 -3.82 12.85
N SER A 264 31.47 -4.92 12.88
CA SER A 264 31.02 -6.19 13.46
C SER A 264 30.61 -6.08 14.94
N ASP A 265 31.21 -5.16 15.69
CA ASP A 265 31.02 -5.02 17.14
C ASP A 265 30.66 -3.59 17.58
N ARG A 266 30.60 -2.62 16.67
CA ARG A 266 30.32 -1.21 17.01
C ARG A 266 29.43 -0.48 16.02
N LEU A 267 28.62 0.41 16.57
CA LEU A 267 27.78 1.41 15.91
C LEU A 267 28.34 2.81 16.16
N TRP A 268 28.53 3.60 15.11
CA TRP A 268 29.00 4.99 15.21
C TRP A 268 27.88 5.96 14.83
N LEU A 269 27.69 6.96 15.68
CA LEU A 269 26.59 7.90 15.60
C LEU A 269 27.13 9.33 15.57
N ASP A 270 26.61 10.14 14.67
CA ASP A 270 26.86 11.57 14.61
C ASP A 270 25.81 12.31 15.48
N PRO A 271 26.24 12.94 16.60
CA PRO A 271 25.37 13.73 17.46
C PRO A 271 24.98 15.09 16.88
N GLY A 272 25.56 15.49 15.75
CA GLY A 272 25.39 16.81 15.16
C GLY A 272 26.23 17.89 15.84
N ASN A 273 26.03 19.15 15.43
CA ASN A 273 26.69 20.34 15.98
C ASN A 273 28.22 20.36 15.91
N GLY A 274 28.83 19.63 14.96
CA GLY A 274 30.29 19.61 14.77
C GLY A 274 31.05 18.79 15.82
N MET A 275 30.35 17.99 16.63
CA MET A 275 30.97 17.08 17.58
C MET A 275 31.47 15.81 16.87
N ALA A 276 32.50 15.19 17.45
CA ALA A 276 33.04 13.93 16.94
C ALA A 276 32.01 12.78 17.05
N PRO A 277 32.01 11.81 16.12
CA PRO A 277 31.14 10.65 16.20
C PRO A 277 31.34 9.85 17.50
N VAL A 278 30.24 9.39 18.09
CA VAL A 278 30.22 8.59 19.31
C VAL A 278 29.99 7.12 18.95
N SER A 279 30.75 6.20 19.55
CA SER A 279 30.64 4.76 19.25
C SER A 279 29.99 3.97 20.38
N TYR A 280 29.14 3.01 20.05
CA TYR A 280 28.45 2.10 20.96
C TYR A 280 28.72 0.65 20.57
N LYS A 281 28.72 -0.26 21.55
CA LYS A 281 28.97 -1.69 21.32
C LYS A 281 27.72 -2.39 20.79
N LEU A 282 27.88 -3.33 19.87
CA LEU A 282 26.82 -4.20 19.35
C LEU A 282 26.97 -5.65 19.87
N PRO A 283 25.88 -6.42 19.95
CA PRO A 283 24.49 -5.97 19.79
C PRO A 283 24.03 -5.19 21.03
N ASP A 284 23.38 -4.06 20.80
CA ASP A 284 22.70 -3.30 21.85
C ASP A 284 21.24 -3.17 21.39
N GLU A 285 20.34 -3.83 22.12
CA GLU A 285 18.92 -3.96 21.77
C GLU A 285 18.12 -2.67 22.06
N GLU A 286 18.74 -1.69 22.72
CA GLU A 286 18.11 -0.45 23.14
C GLU A 286 18.09 0.62 22.03
N PHE A 287 18.78 0.39 20.92
CA PHE A 287 18.70 1.28 19.76
C PHE A 287 17.42 1.03 18.95
N TRP A 288 16.60 2.07 18.77
CA TRP A 288 15.48 2.05 17.82
C TRP A 288 15.65 3.06 16.70
N LEU A 289 14.98 2.76 15.60
CA LEU A 289 14.94 3.59 14.41
C LEU A 289 13.99 4.78 14.63
N VAL A 290 14.51 6.00 14.50
CA VAL A 290 13.73 7.25 14.52
C VAL A 290 13.25 7.59 13.12
N THR A 291 14.11 7.43 12.13
CA THR A 291 13.78 7.68 10.72
C THR A 291 14.62 6.75 9.89
N THR A 292 13.97 6.01 8.98
CA THR A 292 14.67 5.26 7.94
C THR A 292 15.46 6.22 7.07
N LYS A 293 16.63 5.78 6.60
CA LYS A 293 17.35 6.44 5.53
C LYS A 293 16.35 6.79 4.41
N PRO A 294 16.31 8.06 3.94
CA PRO A 294 15.47 8.42 2.81
C PRO A 294 15.74 7.46 1.65
N ALA A 295 14.68 6.92 1.04
CA ALA A 295 14.80 6.07 -0.13
C ALA A 295 15.54 6.85 -1.22
N THR A 296 16.80 6.48 -1.46
CA THR A 296 17.62 7.14 -2.44
C THR A 296 17.27 6.59 -3.81
N THR A 297 16.81 7.44 -4.72
CA THR A 297 16.62 7.08 -6.12
C THR A 297 17.99 6.99 -6.79
N PRO A 298 18.35 5.85 -7.39
CA PRO A 298 19.63 5.72 -8.08
C PRO A 298 19.69 6.71 -9.25
N ALA A 299 20.91 7.19 -9.52
CA ALA A 299 21.16 8.17 -10.56
C ALA A 299 22.41 7.81 -11.37
N ILE A 300 22.45 8.23 -12.63
CA ILE A 300 23.62 8.06 -13.50
C ILE A 300 24.12 9.43 -13.95
N VAL A 301 25.38 9.49 -14.37
CA VAL A 301 25.95 10.65 -15.05
C VAL A 301 26.08 10.33 -16.54
N ALA A 302 25.66 11.26 -17.39
CA ALA A 302 25.84 11.15 -18.83
C ALA A 302 26.42 12.44 -19.41
N LEU A 303 27.26 12.30 -20.44
CA LEU A 303 27.75 13.44 -21.22
C LEU A 303 26.58 14.09 -21.96
N ILE A 304 26.53 15.42 -22.01
CA ILE A 304 25.59 16.16 -22.83
C ILE A 304 26.31 16.58 -24.11
N GLU A 305 25.83 16.10 -25.26
CA GLU A 305 26.29 16.52 -26.59
C GLU A 305 25.10 17.05 -27.37
N ASN A 306 25.21 18.29 -27.87
CA ASN A 306 24.14 18.95 -28.63
C ASN A 306 22.79 19.00 -27.88
N GLY A 307 22.84 19.20 -26.56
CA GLY A 307 21.66 19.24 -25.69
C GLY A 307 21.00 17.89 -25.44
N GLN A 308 21.61 16.78 -25.90
CA GLN A 308 21.09 15.43 -25.73
C GLN A 308 22.00 14.60 -24.82
N PRO A 309 21.43 13.74 -23.95
CA PRO A 309 22.21 12.83 -23.14
C PRO A 309 22.83 11.72 -23.98
N LYS A 310 24.13 11.48 -23.74
CA LYS A 310 24.90 10.39 -24.32
C LYS A 310 25.39 9.48 -23.18
N PRO A 311 24.52 8.59 -22.66
CA PRO A 311 24.90 7.68 -21.59
C PRO A 311 25.94 6.66 -22.08
N SER A 312 26.82 6.21 -21.18
CA SER A 312 27.74 5.11 -21.44
C SER A 312 26.96 3.82 -21.73
N SER A 313 27.53 2.92 -22.54
CA SER A 313 27.00 1.56 -22.74
C SER A 313 26.99 0.73 -21.45
N THR A 314 27.81 1.13 -20.48
CA THR A 314 27.84 0.61 -19.10
C THR A 314 27.85 1.79 -18.14
N PRO A 315 26.68 2.41 -17.88
CA PRO A 315 26.61 3.59 -17.03
C PRO A 315 26.92 3.20 -15.59
N HIS A 316 27.79 3.99 -14.94
CA HIS A 316 28.01 3.84 -13.51
C HIS A 316 26.79 4.36 -12.76
N VAL A 317 26.16 3.49 -11.98
CA VAL A 317 24.97 3.82 -11.19
C VAL A 317 25.39 4.28 -9.82
N HIS A 318 25.09 5.54 -9.51
CA HIS A 318 25.25 6.12 -8.19
C HIS A 318 24.04 5.82 -7.33
N ALA A 319 24.26 5.72 -6.02
CA ALA A 319 23.19 5.44 -5.06
C ALA A 319 22.13 6.53 -4.99
N ASP A 320 22.50 7.79 -5.28
CA ASP A 320 21.65 8.97 -5.15
C ASP A 320 22.10 10.09 -6.10
N GLU A 321 21.22 11.07 -6.32
CA GLU A 321 21.47 12.26 -7.13
C GLU A 321 22.68 13.06 -6.65
N ALA A 322 22.89 13.17 -5.33
CA ALA A 322 23.99 13.96 -4.77
C ALA A 322 25.37 13.35 -5.11
N LYS A 323 25.50 12.03 -5.06
CA LYS A 323 26.71 11.30 -5.47
C LYS A 323 26.93 11.38 -6.98
N ALA A 324 25.88 11.28 -7.78
CA ALA A 324 25.97 11.50 -9.22
C ALA A 324 26.39 12.95 -9.53
N GLY A 325 25.88 13.94 -8.79
CA GLY A 325 26.26 15.34 -8.94
C GLY A 325 27.74 15.60 -8.62
N LYS A 326 28.27 14.99 -7.56
CA LYS A 326 29.71 15.03 -7.26
C LYS A 326 30.55 14.42 -8.38
N GLU A 327 30.10 13.31 -8.94
CA GLU A 327 30.79 12.68 -10.07
C GLU A 327 30.70 13.53 -11.35
N ALA A 328 29.55 14.12 -11.65
CA ALA A 328 29.38 15.04 -12.76
C ALA A 328 30.32 16.26 -12.63
N ALA A 329 30.45 16.82 -11.43
CA ALA A 329 31.39 17.91 -11.15
C ALA A 329 32.85 17.47 -11.32
N ARG A 330 33.21 16.27 -10.85
CA ARG A 330 34.54 15.69 -11.06
C ARG A 330 34.84 15.52 -12.55
N LEU A 331 33.90 14.97 -13.31
CA LEU A 331 34.03 14.75 -14.75
C LEU A 331 34.11 16.07 -15.53
N ALA A 332 33.31 17.08 -15.18
CA ALA A 332 33.41 18.42 -15.76
C ALA A 332 34.77 19.08 -15.49
N GLY A 333 35.35 18.85 -14.30
CA GLY A 333 36.70 19.31 -13.96
C GLY A 333 37.80 18.60 -14.75
N VAL A 334 37.66 17.29 -15.00
CA VAL A 334 38.60 16.48 -15.79
C VAL A 334 38.48 16.79 -17.28
N TYR A 335 37.27 16.93 -17.80
CA TYR A 335 36.96 17.14 -19.22
C TYR A 335 36.46 18.57 -19.46
N LYS A 336 37.37 19.55 -19.43
CA LYS A 336 37.04 20.97 -19.62
C LYS A 336 36.30 21.20 -20.94
N GLY A 337 35.24 22.01 -20.90
CA GLY A 337 34.40 22.32 -22.06
C GLY A 337 33.38 21.23 -22.42
N LYS A 338 33.29 20.16 -21.63
CA LYS A 338 32.22 19.16 -21.71
C LYS A 338 31.22 19.39 -20.59
N GLU A 339 29.96 19.09 -20.89
CA GLU A 339 28.85 19.19 -19.95
C GLU A 339 28.38 17.80 -19.56
N PHE A 340 28.11 17.59 -18.27
CA PHE A 340 27.65 16.31 -17.74
C PHE A 340 26.34 16.52 -17.00
N GLY A 341 25.31 15.77 -17.39
CA GLY A 341 24.00 15.78 -16.76
C GLY A 341 23.85 14.62 -15.76
N VAL A 342 23.03 14.84 -14.73
CA VAL A 342 22.62 13.82 -13.76
C VAL A 342 21.20 13.36 -14.11
N PHE A 343 21.01 12.05 -14.21
CA PHE A 343 19.73 11.44 -14.57
C PHE A 343 19.27 10.53 -13.44
N VAL A 344 18.14 10.86 -12.83
CA VAL A 344 17.56 10.13 -11.70
C VAL A 344 16.51 9.16 -12.23
N LEU A 345 16.50 7.93 -11.70
CA LEU A 345 15.46 6.95 -12.02
C LEU A 345 14.12 7.40 -11.40
N THR A 346 13.14 7.72 -12.24
CA THR A 346 11.82 8.21 -11.83
C THR A 346 10.72 7.15 -11.96
N SER A 347 10.77 6.31 -12.99
CA SER A 347 9.83 5.22 -13.21
C SER A 347 10.50 4.09 -14.00
N SER A 348 9.96 2.88 -13.87
CA SER A 348 10.37 1.72 -14.65
C SER A 348 9.14 1.12 -15.31
N ALA A 349 9.25 0.80 -16.60
CA ALA A 349 8.25 0.03 -17.31
C ALA A 349 8.80 -1.38 -17.57
N GLN A 350 8.00 -2.38 -17.26
CA GLN A 350 8.31 -3.77 -17.56
C GLN A 350 7.08 -4.36 -18.24
N GLN A 351 7.29 -4.96 -19.41
CA GLN A 351 6.27 -5.82 -20.00
C GLN A 351 6.28 -7.14 -19.24
N ALA A 352 5.09 -7.64 -18.89
CA ALA A 352 4.98 -8.91 -18.18
C ALA A 352 5.74 -10.00 -18.95
N ALA A 353 6.55 -10.78 -18.23
CA ALA A 353 7.19 -11.94 -18.81
C ALA A 353 6.11 -12.88 -19.38
N PRO A 354 6.34 -13.52 -20.54
CA PRO A 354 5.39 -14.49 -21.07
C PRO A 354 5.12 -15.58 -20.02
N VAL A 355 3.84 -15.80 -19.71
CA VAL A 355 3.44 -16.88 -18.81
C VAL A 355 3.35 -18.16 -19.63
N TYR A 356 4.30 -19.06 -19.43
CA TYR A 356 4.30 -20.37 -20.05
C TYR A 356 3.49 -21.34 -19.19
N LYS A 357 2.56 -22.07 -19.82
CA LYS A 357 1.70 -23.05 -19.12
C LYS A 357 2.53 -24.21 -18.57
N HIS A 358 3.64 -24.53 -19.21
CA HIS A 358 4.51 -25.65 -18.86
C HIS A 358 5.98 -25.24 -18.89
N GLU A 359 6.78 -25.82 -18.00
CA GLU A 359 8.22 -25.54 -17.88
C GLU A 359 8.99 -25.80 -19.18
N TRP A 360 8.61 -26.83 -19.93
CA TRP A 360 9.23 -27.12 -21.22
C TRP A 360 9.03 -25.99 -22.25
N GLN A 361 7.91 -25.26 -22.20
CA GLN A 361 7.65 -24.11 -23.09
C GLN A 361 8.56 -22.93 -22.73
N ARG A 362 8.76 -22.67 -21.44
CA ARG A 362 9.71 -21.67 -20.94
C ARG A 362 11.13 -21.99 -21.40
N LEU A 363 11.55 -23.25 -21.25
CA LEU A 363 12.86 -23.73 -21.68
C LEU A 363 13.02 -23.63 -23.21
N ALA A 364 11.99 -23.96 -23.97
CA ALA A 364 11.99 -23.86 -25.43
C ALA A 364 12.12 -22.40 -25.89
N ALA A 365 11.33 -21.48 -25.32
CA ALA A 365 11.38 -20.05 -25.66
C ALA A 365 12.71 -19.39 -25.30
N ASN A 366 13.36 -19.83 -24.22
CA ASN A 366 14.70 -19.38 -23.83
C ASN A 366 15.82 -20.03 -24.66
N GLY A 367 15.51 -20.77 -25.73
CA GLY A 367 16.49 -21.42 -26.60
C GLY A 367 17.07 -22.74 -26.07
N ASN A 368 16.69 -23.19 -24.87
CA ASN A 368 17.14 -24.45 -24.29
C ASN A 368 16.28 -25.63 -24.78
N LYS A 369 16.40 -25.95 -26.08
CA LYS A 369 15.62 -27.00 -26.74
C LYS A 369 15.83 -28.38 -26.12
N ILE A 370 17.06 -28.69 -25.69
CA ILE A 370 17.39 -30.00 -25.09
C ILE A 370 16.71 -30.13 -23.72
N GLY A 371 16.73 -29.08 -22.90
CA GLY A 371 16.03 -29.05 -21.62
C GLY A 371 14.52 -29.20 -21.79
N ALA A 372 13.93 -28.48 -22.75
CA ALA A 372 12.50 -28.59 -23.06
C ALA A 372 12.08 -30.01 -23.46
N ILE A 373 12.85 -30.67 -24.33
CA ILE A 373 12.56 -32.04 -24.76
C ILE A 373 12.65 -33.02 -23.58
N LYS A 374 13.64 -32.87 -22.69
CA LYS A 374 13.77 -33.74 -21.50
C LYS A 374 12.56 -33.59 -20.57
N GLU A 375 12.15 -32.36 -20.31
CA GLU A 375 11.03 -32.05 -19.42
C GLU A 375 9.70 -32.53 -20.00
N LEU A 376 9.45 -32.29 -21.30
CA LEU A 376 8.24 -32.74 -21.97
C LEU A 376 8.09 -34.27 -21.99
N ARG A 377 9.21 -34.99 -22.15
CA ARG A 377 9.25 -36.46 -22.08
C ARG A 377 8.96 -36.96 -20.69
N ALA A 378 9.60 -36.37 -19.67
CA ALA A 378 9.39 -36.76 -18.28
C ALA A 378 7.94 -36.53 -17.81
N ALA A 379 7.28 -35.49 -18.33
CA ALA A 379 5.92 -35.15 -17.93
C ALA A 379 4.81 -35.93 -18.68
N ASN A 380 5.09 -36.54 -19.84
CA ASN A 380 4.05 -37.12 -20.72
C ASN A 380 4.41 -38.48 -21.32
N ASP A 381 5.47 -39.16 -20.84
CA ASP A 381 5.95 -40.46 -21.36
C ASP A 381 6.13 -40.51 -22.89
N LEU A 382 6.56 -39.39 -23.49
CA LEU A 382 6.74 -39.29 -24.93
C LEU A 382 8.07 -39.92 -25.39
N THR A 383 8.05 -40.51 -26.59
CA THR A 383 9.28 -40.92 -27.28
C THR A 383 10.14 -39.69 -27.59
N LEU A 384 11.46 -39.90 -27.74
CA LEU A 384 12.39 -38.81 -28.06
C LEU A 384 11.97 -38.04 -29.33
N LYS A 385 11.53 -38.77 -30.35
CA LYS A 385 11.04 -38.17 -31.60
C LYS A 385 9.76 -37.37 -31.37
N GLY A 386 8.77 -37.92 -30.65
CA GLY A 386 7.51 -37.23 -30.38
C GLY A 386 7.67 -35.93 -29.58
N ALA A 387 8.53 -35.93 -28.57
CA ALA A 387 8.81 -34.72 -27.80
C ALA A 387 9.59 -33.66 -28.59
N LYS A 388 10.53 -34.08 -29.45
CA LYS A 388 11.23 -33.16 -30.35
C LYS A 388 10.26 -32.48 -31.32
N ASP A 389 9.44 -33.28 -32.00
CA ASP A 389 8.47 -32.79 -32.98
C ASP A 389 7.47 -31.82 -32.34
N ALA A 390 7.01 -32.10 -31.12
CA ALA A 390 6.11 -31.22 -30.36
C ALA A 390 6.77 -29.89 -29.93
N VAL A 391 8.02 -29.92 -29.46
CA VAL A 391 8.77 -28.71 -29.09
C VAL A 391 9.04 -27.83 -30.32
N GLU A 392 9.42 -28.45 -31.45
CA GLU A 392 9.69 -27.73 -32.70
C GLU A 392 8.42 -27.13 -33.31
N HIS A 393 7.30 -27.87 -33.31
CA HIS A 393 6.01 -27.34 -33.75
C HIS A 393 5.57 -26.17 -32.88
N TRP A 394 5.68 -26.28 -31.56
CA TRP A 394 5.28 -25.21 -30.65
C TRP A 394 6.10 -23.93 -30.90
N LEU A 395 7.43 -24.06 -31.07
CA LEU A 395 8.31 -22.94 -31.41
C LEU A 395 7.97 -22.30 -32.76
N ALA A 396 7.53 -23.08 -33.75
CA ALA A 396 7.11 -22.56 -35.05
C ALA A 396 5.78 -21.79 -35.00
N THR A 397 4.91 -22.11 -34.05
CA THR A 397 3.58 -21.46 -33.89
C THR A 397 3.54 -20.34 -32.86
N ALA A 398 4.53 -20.24 -31.98
CA ALA A 398 4.60 -19.27 -30.89
C ALA A 398 5.40 -18.00 -31.23
N ALA A 399 5.90 -17.88 -32.47
CA ALA A 399 6.66 -16.74 -32.99
C ALA A 399 5.76 -15.59 -33.46
#